data_AF-A0A2M7Y088-F1
#
_entry.id   AF-A0A2M7Y088-F1
#
_cell.length_a   1.000
_cell.length_b   1.000
_cell.length_c   1.000
_cell.angle_alpha   90.00
_cell.angle_beta   90.00
_cell.angle_gamma   90.00
#
_symmetry.space_group_name_H-M   'P 1'
#
loop_
_entity.id
_entity.type
_entity.pdbx_description
1 polymer ?
#
loop_
_entity_poly.entity_id
_entity_poly.type
_entity_poly.pdbx_seq_one_letter_code
_entity_poly.pdbx_strand_id
1 'polypeptide(L)'
;MLELAYGFAFHDLYDRAGLLRLDAAFLDELGRADTALRERLLAGRADAEALQAKDESELLLALSSHLDRFIGTLFGIGKELAALERRHQEAAPLYAVKQRF
;
A
#
# COMPACT_ATOMS: atom_id res chain seq x y z
N MET A 1 10.38 -11.65 -18.89
CA MET A 1 10.73 -10.50 -18.05
C MET A 1 9.51 -10.23 -17.19
N LEU A 2 9.64 -10.12 -15.86
CA LEU A 2 8.48 -9.81 -15.01
C LEU A 2 8.12 -8.33 -15.22
N GLU A 3 7.00 -8.10 -15.90
CA GLU A 3 6.42 -6.76 -16.05
C GLU A 3 5.47 -6.50 -14.88
N LEU A 4 5.64 -5.34 -14.25
CA LEU A 4 4.80 -4.83 -13.18
C LEU A 4 3.70 -3.94 -13.82
N ALA A 5 2.61 -3.73 -13.09
CA ALA A 5 1.58 -2.78 -13.51
C ALA A 5 2.18 -1.36 -13.63
N TYR A 6 1.49 -0.48 -14.35
CA TYR A 6 1.95 0.88 -14.67
C TYR A 6 3.19 0.95 -15.58
N GLY A 7 3.54 -0.15 -16.27
CA GLY A 7 4.64 -0.19 -17.23
C GLY A 7 6.03 -0.17 -16.59
N PHE A 8 6.14 -0.67 -15.35
CA PHE A 8 7.41 -0.82 -14.65
C PHE A 8 8.02 -2.20 -14.92
N ALA A 9 9.34 -2.27 -15.01
CA ALA A 9 10.08 -3.52 -14.94
C ALA A 9 10.55 -3.76 -13.50
N PHE A 10 10.74 -5.03 -13.11
CA PHE A 10 11.27 -5.35 -11.78
C PHE A 10 12.63 -4.67 -11.49
N HIS A 11 13.45 -4.45 -12.52
CA HIS A 11 14.71 -3.70 -12.42
C HIS A 11 14.51 -2.25 -11.94
N ASP A 12 13.39 -1.61 -12.30
CA ASP A 12 13.12 -0.22 -11.93
C ASP A 12 12.94 -0.05 -10.42
N LEU A 13 12.64 -1.13 -9.68
CA LEU A 13 12.58 -1.11 -8.21
C LEU A 13 13.96 -0.98 -7.55
N TYR A 14 15.04 -1.26 -8.28
CA TYR A 14 16.42 -1.13 -7.82
C TYR A 14 17.07 0.18 -8.26
N ASP A 15 16.41 0.95 -9.13
CA ASP A 15 16.87 2.26 -9.58
C ASP A 15 16.11 3.37 -8.85
N ARG A 16 16.85 4.39 -8.39
CA ARG A 16 16.27 5.60 -7.83
C ARG A 16 15.28 6.27 -8.80
N ALA A 17 15.58 6.30 -10.09
CA ALA A 17 14.68 6.90 -11.08
C ALA A 17 13.35 6.13 -11.18
N GLY A 18 13.41 4.80 -11.08
CA GLY A 18 12.22 3.96 -11.04
C GLY A 18 11.42 4.14 -9.75
N LEU A 19 12.08 4.22 -8.60
CA LEU A 19 11.43 4.49 -7.31
C LEU A 19 10.73 5.86 -7.27
N LEU A 20 11.33 6.90 -7.87
CA LEU A 20 10.68 8.22 -7.96
C LEU A 20 9.43 8.20 -8.85
N ARG A 21 9.48 7.47 -9.97
CA ARG A 21 8.31 7.28 -10.83
C ARG A 21 7.23 6.47 -10.11
N LEU A 22 7.62 5.48 -9.32
CA LEU A 22 6.70 4.66 -8.55
C LEU A 22 5.99 5.48 -7.47
N ASP A 23 6.74 6.32 -6.76
CA ASP A 23 6.20 7.24 -5.77
C ASP A 23 5.22 8.25 -6.39
N ALA A 24 5.55 8.79 -7.57
CA ALA A 24 4.64 9.66 -8.31
C ALA A 24 3.34 8.95 -8.71
N ALA A 25 3.42 7.68 -9.13
CA ALA A 25 2.24 6.87 -9.43
C ALA A 25 1.38 6.62 -8.18
N PHE A 26 2.00 6.32 -7.04
CA PHE A 26 1.31 6.18 -5.76
C PHE A 26 0.61 7.48 -5.33
N LEU A 27 1.30 8.62 -5.43
CA LEU A 27 0.72 9.93 -5.08
C LEU A 27 -0.44 10.33 -5.99
N ASP A 28 -0.41 9.94 -7.28
CA ASP A 28 -1.53 10.16 -8.20
C ASP A 28 -2.73 9.29 -7.82
N GLU A 29 -2.54 7.99 -7.55
CA GLU A 29 -3.61 7.09 -7.10
C GLU A 29 -4.20 7.54 -5.75
N LEU A 30 -3.33 7.89 -4.80
CA LEU A 30 -3.74 8.44 -3.50
C LEU A 30 -4.52 9.73 -3.68
N GLY A 31 -4.07 10.65 -4.53
CA GLY A 31 -4.76 11.90 -4.79
C GLY A 31 -6.15 11.74 -5.41
N ARG A 32 -6.35 10.70 -6.24
CA ARG A 32 -7.65 10.33 -6.81
C ARG A 32 -8.60 9.74 -5.79
N ALA A 33 -8.08 9.00 -4.80
CA ALA A 33 -8.88 8.38 -3.75
C ALA A 33 -9.18 9.34 -2.59
N ASP A 34 -8.15 10.03 -2.12
CA ASP A 34 -8.20 10.99 -1.02
C ASP A 34 -7.13 12.09 -1.21
N THR A 35 -7.57 13.24 -1.71
CA THR A 35 -6.71 14.40 -1.94
C THR A 35 -6.15 14.97 -0.63
N ALA A 36 -6.91 14.95 0.46
CA ALA A 36 -6.48 15.49 1.76
C ALA A 36 -5.38 14.61 2.36
N LEU A 37 -5.50 13.28 2.24
CA LEU A 37 -4.47 12.35 2.69
C LEU A 37 -3.17 12.48 1.89
N ARG A 38 -3.26 12.74 0.57
CA ARG A 38 -2.09 13.06 -0.26
C ARG A 38 -1.37 14.32 0.22
N GLU A 39 -2.11 15.38 0.54
CA GLU A 39 -1.53 16.64 1.02
C GLU A 39 -0.86 16.47 2.39
N ARG A 40 -1.50 15.71 3.31
CA ARG A 40 -0.91 15.35 4.61
C ARG A 40 0.40 14.58 4.44
N LEU A 41 0.45 13.63 3.51
CA LEU A 41 1.67 12.87 3.21
C LEU A 41 2.79 13.77 2.67
N LEU A 42 2.47 14.69 1.74
CA LEU A 42 3.45 15.62 1.20
C LEU A 42 3.97 16.59 2.26
N ALA A 43 3.09 17.10 3.12
CA ALA A 43 3.47 17.96 4.24
C ALA A 43 4.40 17.22 5.23
N GLY A 44 4.04 15.99 5.62
CA GLY A 44 4.87 15.17 6.51
C GLY A 44 6.22 14.79 5.91
N ARG A 45 6.32 14.64 4.58
CA ARG A 45 7.60 14.40 3.89
C ARG A 45 8.47 15.65 3.80
N ALA A 46 7.87 16.83 3.70
CA ALA A 46 8.60 18.10 3.65
C ALA A 46 9.19 18.47 5.02
N ASP A 47 8.50 18.12 6.10
CA ASP A 47 8.94 18.40 7.47
C ASP A 47 8.62 17.22 8.41
N ALA A 48 9.51 16.23 8.40
CA ALA A 48 9.36 15.01 9.20
C ALA A 48 9.60 15.27 10.70
N GLU A 49 10.40 16.27 11.07
CA GLU A 49 10.72 16.57 12.47
C GLU A 49 9.58 17.34 13.17
N ALA A 50 8.76 18.08 12.42
CA ALA A 50 7.57 18.73 12.94
C ALA A 50 6.39 17.77 13.16
N LEU A 51 6.45 16.54 12.61
CA LEU A 51 5.37 15.57 12.73
C LEU A 51 5.42 14.90 14.09
N GLN A 52 4.40 15.14 14.93
CA GLN A 52 4.33 14.46 16.22
C GLN A 52 4.11 12.96 16.01
N ALA A 53 4.74 12.12 16.85
CA ALA A 53 4.65 10.66 16.74
C ALA A 53 3.21 10.12 16.69
N LYS A 54 2.26 10.82 17.32
CA LYS A 54 0.83 10.49 17.25
C LYS A 54 0.24 10.76 15.86
N ASP A 55 0.53 11.91 15.29
CA ASP A 55 0.02 12.33 13.98
C ASP A 55 0.68 11.52 12.85
N GLU A 56 1.95 11.13 13.03
CA GLU A 56 2.64 10.17 12.17
C GLU A 56 1.98 8.80 12.21
N SER A 57 1.69 8.27 13.39
CA SER A 57 1.02 6.98 13.54
C SER A 57 -0.37 6.98 12.90
N GLU A 58 -1.14 8.06 13.08
CA GLU A 58 -2.45 8.22 12.45
C GLU A 58 -2.34 8.29 10.92
N LEU A 59 -1.33 9.02 10.41
CA LEU A 59 -1.05 9.12 8.99
C LEU A 59 -0.68 7.75 8.40
N LEU A 60 0.17 6.97 9.07
CA LEU A 60 0.53 5.61 8.64
C LEU A 60 -0.67 4.67 8.61
N LEU A 61 -1.53 4.73 9.63
CA LEU A 61 -2.77 3.95 9.68
C LEU A 61 -3.72 4.31 8.54
N ALA A 62 -3.86 5.61 8.23
CA ALA A 62 -4.68 6.07 7.12
C ALA A 62 -4.08 5.64 5.77
N LEU A 63 -2.75 5.66 5.61
CA LEU A 63 -2.07 5.26 4.37
C LEU A 63 -2.04 3.75 4.14
N SER A 64 -2.11 2.94 5.20
CA SER A 64 -1.98 1.48 5.14
C SER A 64 -2.88 0.85 4.06
N SER A 65 -4.19 1.12 4.08
CA SER A 65 -5.13 0.51 3.14
C SER A 65 -4.89 0.95 1.68
N HIS A 66 -4.44 2.19 1.47
CA HIS A 66 -4.11 2.70 0.14
C HIS A 66 -2.82 2.06 -0.39
N LEU A 67 -1.82 1.90 0.48
CA LEU A 67 -0.55 1.28 0.14
C LEU A 67 -0.73 -0.20 -0.20
N ASP A 68 -1.51 -0.94 0.59
CA ASP A 68 -1.79 -2.36 0.34
C ASP A 68 -2.45 -2.58 -1.03
N ARG A 69 -3.44 -1.74 -1.37
CA ARG A 69 -4.10 -1.76 -2.68
C ARG A 69 -3.14 -1.41 -3.81
N PHE A 70 -2.29 -0.39 -3.62
CA PHE A 70 -1.30 0.02 -4.60
C PHE A 70 -0.30 -1.09 -4.87
N ILE A 71 0.24 -1.73 -3.82
CA ILE A 71 1.17 -2.86 -3.94
C ILE A 71 0.50 -4.05 -4.63
N GLY A 72 -0.74 -4.38 -4.25
CA GLY A 72 -1.53 -5.44 -4.89
C GLY A 72 -1.75 -5.21 -6.40
N THR A 73 -1.91 -3.94 -6.79
CA THR A 73 -2.03 -3.54 -8.20
C THR A 73 -0.67 -3.58 -8.90
N LEU A 74 0.38 -3.02 -8.29
CA LEU A 74 1.74 -2.91 -8.82
C LEU A 74 2.30 -4.27 -9.22
N PHE A 75 2.16 -5.28 -8.36
CA PHE A 75 2.69 -6.61 -8.62
C PHE A 75 1.73 -7.51 -9.40
N GLY A 76 0.55 -7.02 -9.81
CA GLY A 76 -0.44 -7.80 -10.56
C GLY A 76 -1.07 -8.96 -9.78
N ILE A 77 -0.68 -9.14 -8.52
CA ILE A 77 -1.17 -10.16 -7.58
C ILE A 77 -2.55 -9.84 -7.01
N GLY A 78 -3.20 -8.73 -7.41
CA GLY A 78 -4.57 -8.43 -6.95
C GLY A 78 -5.58 -9.56 -7.16
N LYS A 79 -5.37 -10.44 -8.15
CA LYS A 79 -6.20 -11.64 -8.37
C LYS A 79 -5.77 -12.84 -7.52
N GLU A 80 -4.47 -13.15 -7.38
CA GLU A 80 -4.02 -14.21 -6.48
C GLU A 80 -4.18 -13.85 -4.99
N LEU A 81 -4.05 -12.57 -4.62
CA LEU A 81 -4.26 -12.04 -3.27
C LEU A 81 -5.76 -12.06 -2.90
N ALA A 82 -6.65 -11.65 -3.80
CA ALA A 82 -8.10 -11.80 -3.59
C ALA A 82 -8.56 -13.28 -3.56
N ALA A 83 -7.81 -14.18 -4.22
CA ALA A 83 -8.03 -15.64 -4.13
C ALA A 83 -7.49 -16.23 -2.82
N LEU A 84 -6.37 -15.70 -2.29
CA LEU A 84 -5.80 -16.06 -1.01
C LEU A 84 -6.64 -15.53 0.17
N GLU A 85 -7.12 -14.29 0.09
CA GLU A 85 -8.06 -13.68 1.04
C GLU A 85 -9.39 -14.45 1.07
N ARG A 86 -9.91 -14.90 -0.08
CA ARG A 86 -11.08 -15.81 -0.12
C ARG A 86 -10.84 -17.14 0.59
N ARG A 87 -9.66 -17.74 0.42
CA ARG A 87 -9.27 -18.95 1.17
C ARG A 87 -9.12 -18.70 2.67
N HIS A 88 -8.63 -17.53 3.08
CA HIS A 88 -8.55 -17.15 4.50
C HIS A 88 -9.95 -16.90 5.10
N GLN A 89 -10.90 -16.36 4.35
CA GLN A 89 -12.30 -16.19 4.77
C GLN A 89 -13.04 -17.54 4.89
N GLU A 90 -12.73 -18.53 4.04
CA GLU A 90 -13.26 -19.91 4.18
C GLU A 90 -12.67 -20.66 5.41
N ALA A 91 -11.51 -20.24 5.92
CA ALA A 91 -10.89 -20.79 7.13
C ALA A 91 -11.35 -20.13 8.44
N ALA A 92 -12.20 -19.09 8.37
CA ALA A 92 -12.74 -18.40 9.54
C ALA A 92 -13.51 -19.32 10.54
N PRO A 93 -14.23 -20.38 10.13
CA PRO A 93 -14.89 -21.28 11.09
C PRO A 93 -13.93 -22.14 11.90
N LEU A 94 -12.71 -22.41 11.39
CA LEU A 94 -11.73 -23.29 12.05
C LEU A 94 -10.94 -22.58 13.16
N TYR A 95 -10.80 -21.26 13.09
CA TYR A 95 -10.17 -20.48 14.17
C TYR A 95 -11.08 -20.28 15.40
N ALA A 96 -12.40 -20.46 15.26
CA ALA A 96 -13.34 -20.39 16.40
C ALA A 96 -13.21 -21.57 17.38
N VAL A 97 -12.67 -22.71 16.94
CA VAL A 97 -12.52 -23.91 17.80
C VAL A 97 -11.22 -23.90 18.60
N LYS A 98 -10.15 -23.28 18.09
CA LYS A 98 -8.85 -23.21 18.81
C LYS A 98 -8.80 -22.16 19.93
N GLN A 99 -9.83 -21.35 20.11
CA GLN A 99 -9.92 -20.39 21.22
C GLN A 99 -10.73 -20.93 22.42
N ARG A 100 -11.17 -22.20 22.38
CA ARG A 100 -11.96 -22.84 23.44
C ARG A 100 -11.45 -24.21 23.93
N PHE A 101 -10.20 -24.57 23.63
CA PHE A 101 -9.51 -25.72 24.22
C PHE A 101 -8.09 -25.37 24.60
#